data_AF-I0HA42-F1
#
_entry.id   AF-I0HA42-F1
#
_cell.length_a   1.000
_cell.length_b   1.000
_cell.length_c   1.000
_cell.angle_alpha   90.00
_cell.angle_beta   90.00
_cell.angle_gamma   90.00
#
_symmetry.space_group_name_H-M   'P 1'
#
loop_
_entity.id
_entity.type
_entity.pdbx_description
1 polymer ?
#
loop_
_entity_poly.entity_id
_entity_poly.type
_entity_poly.pdbx_seq_one_letter_code
_entity_poly.pdbx_strand_id
1 'polypeptide(L)'
;MDIRTVGGKTMADRLTVDLVLLESISDRLRRSGSALRGTTAGGPRTPDAGEATPIFAELLAQLTASSAGLAAGLAEAGNRVFEAGQTYASEDSAAGRRISGVS
;
A
#
# COMPACT_ATOMS: atom_id res chain seq x y z
N MET A 1 31.82 29.75 26.65
CA MET A 1 30.65 28.99 27.11
C MET A 1 29.44 29.73 26.59
N ASP A 2 28.93 29.32 25.42
CA ASP A 2 27.65 29.79 24.90
C ASP A 2 26.95 28.60 24.26
N ILE A 3 25.74 28.35 24.73
CA ILE A 3 24.98 27.11 24.60
C ILE A 3 23.76 27.49 23.78
N ARG A 4 23.61 26.89 22.59
CA ARG A 4 22.36 26.52 21.89
C ARG A 4 22.53 26.60 20.37
N THR A 5 23.19 25.59 19.85
CA THR A 5 22.75 24.94 18.60
C THR A 5 21.45 24.21 18.91
N VAL A 6 20.28 24.76 18.56
CA VAL A 6 19.06 23.98 18.31
C VAL A 6 18.16 24.75 17.34
N GLY A 7 17.80 24.12 16.21
CA GLY A 7 16.47 24.38 15.63
C GLY A 7 16.39 25.14 14.31
N GLY A 8 17.46 25.18 13.51
CA GLY A 8 17.36 25.57 12.09
C GLY A 8 16.91 24.43 11.18
N LYS A 9 15.92 23.61 11.59
CA LYS A 9 15.30 22.60 10.72
C LYS A 9 14.18 23.31 9.96
N THR A 10 14.57 24.09 8.96
CA THR A 10 13.66 24.74 8.03
C THR A 10 12.74 23.68 7.41
N MET A 11 11.48 24.04 7.27
CA MET A 11 10.33 23.28 6.77
C MET A 11 10.56 22.50 5.45
N ALA A 12 11.68 22.72 4.76
CA ALA A 12 12.11 22.01 3.55
C ALA A 12 12.60 20.57 3.81
N ASP A 13 13.06 20.25 5.03
CA ASP A 13 13.60 18.93 5.40
C ASP A 13 12.51 17.89 5.73
N ARG A 14 11.25 18.16 5.38
CA ARG A 14 10.09 17.32 5.70
C ARG A 14 9.33 16.80 4.48
N LEU A 15 9.75 17.13 3.26
CA LEU A 15 9.03 16.74 2.05
C LEU A 15 9.92 16.11 0.97
N THR A 16 11.06 15.53 1.32
CA THR A 16 11.77 14.64 0.39
C THR A 16 11.04 13.30 0.40
N VAL A 17 9.98 13.20 -0.40
CA VAL A 17 9.28 11.94 -0.61
C VAL A 17 10.19 11.02 -1.40
N ASP A 18 10.57 9.90 -0.78
CA ASP A 18 11.34 8.87 -1.46
C ASP A 18 10.42 8.07 -2.39
N LEU A 19 10.51 8.39 -3.68
CA LEU A 19 9.72 7.76 -4.74
C LEU A 19 10.01 6.26 -4.87
N VAL A 20 11.24 5.82 -4.60
CA VAL A 20 11.64 4.40 -4.63
C VAL A 20 10.96 3.65 -3.49
N LEU A 21 10.85 4.28 -2.32
CA LEU A 21 10.10 3.75 -1.18
C LEU A 21 8.61 3.62 -1.49
N LEU A 22 7.98 4.63 -2.12
CA LEU A 22 6.56 4.56 -2.52
C LEU A 22 6.31 3.46 -3.54
N GLU A 23 7.17 3.32 -4.54
CA GLU A 23 7.08 2.25 -5.53
C GLU A 23 7.18 0.88 -4.85
N SER A 24 8.17 0.68 -3.98
CA SER A 24 8.36 -0.56 -3.20
C SER A 24 7.13 -0.90 -2.34
N ILE A 25 6.53 0.09 -1.68
CA ILE A 25 5.32 -0.09 -0.88
C ILE A 25 4.14 -0.49 -1.78
N SER A 26 3.92 0.21 -2.89
CA SER A 26 2.84 -0.11 -3.82
C SER A 26 2.96 -1.54 -4.39
N ASP A 27 4.18 -1.93 -4.75
CA ASP A 27 4.48 -3.27 -5.25
C ASP A 27 4.30 -4.35 -4.20
N ARG A 28 4.66 -4.06 -2.94
CA ARG A 28 4.42 -4.98 -1.83
C ARG A 28 2.94 -5.17 -1.56
N LEU A 29 2.16 -4.09 -1.57
CA LEU A 29 0.70 -4.14 -1.38
C LEU A 29 0.03 -4.94 -2.50
N ARG A 30 0.39 -4.67 -3.77
CA ARG A 30 -0.14 -5.40 -4.93
C ARG A 30 0.21 -6.88 -4.91
N ARG A 31 1.47 -7.23 -4.59
CA ARG A 31 1.91 -8.64 -4.44
C ARG A 31 1.16 -9.35 -3.33
N SER A 32 0.96 -8.67 -2.20
CA SER A 32 0.25 -9.24 -1.05
C SER A 32 -1.24 -9.47 -1.37
N GLY A 33 -1.90 -8.52 -2.05
CA GLY A 33 -3.26 -8.72 -2.56
C GLY A 33 -3.37 -9.86 -3.57
N SER A 34 -2.38 -10.00 -4.48
CA SER A 34 -2.34 -11.10 -5.44
C SER A 34 -2.11 -12.46 -4.76
N ALA A 35 -1.23 -12.53 -3.76
CA ALA A 35 -1.00 -13.74 -2.98
C ALA A 35 -2.26 -14.16 -2.22
N LEU A 36 -2.94 -13.20 -1.58
CA LEU A 36 -4.19 -13.46 -0.85
C LEU A 36 -5.31 -13.96 -1.79
N ARG A 37 -5.47 -13.34 -2.96
CA ARG A 37 -6.36 -13.86 -4.02
C ARG A 37 -5.96 -15.26 -4.52
N GLY A 38 -4.67 -15.54 -4.60
CA GLY A 38 -4.16 -16.87 -4.97
C GLY A 38 -4.59 -17.96 -3.98
N THR A 39 -4.66 -17.64 -2.69
CA THR A 39 -5.13 -18.58 -1.66
C THR A 39 -6.63 -18.86 -1.72
N THR A 40 -7.43 -17.96 -2.29
CA THR A 40 -8.89 -18.14 -2.42
C THR A 40 -9.33 -18.76 -3.75
N ALA A 41 -8.51 -18.66 -4.81
CA ALA A 41 -8.81 -19.17 -6.15
C ALA A 41 -8.98 -20.71 -6.24
N GLY A 42 -8.55 -21.45 -5.22
CA GLY A 42 -8.78 -22.89 -5.08
C GLY A 42 -9.33 -23.25 -3.70
N GLY A 43 -10.21 -22.39 -3.17
CA GLY A 43 -10.59 -22.26 -1.76
C GLY A 43 -10.68 -23.55 -0.93
N PRO A 44 -10.47 -23.45 0.40
CA PRO A 44 -10.40 -24.63 1.26
C PRO A 44 -11.65 -25.49 1.08
N ARG A 45 -11.48 -26.78 0.75
CA ARG A 45 -12.60 -27.71 0.74
C ARG A 45 -13.20 -27.74 2.14
N THR A 46 -14.53 -27.68 2.23
CA THR A 46 -15.22 -27.85 3.50
C THR A 46 -14.79 -29.17 4.14
N PRO A 47 -14.23 -29.15 5.36
CA PRO A 47 -13.93 -30.36 6.11
C PRO A 47 -15.21 -31.15 6.36
N ASP A 48 -15.16 -32.46 6.18
CA ASP A 48 -16.22 -33.33 6.67
C ASP A 48 -16.14 -33.39 8.20
N ALA A 49 -17.10 -32.76 8.85
CA ALA A 49 -17.21 -32.69 10.31
C ALA A 49 -18.55 -33.27 10.78
N GLY A 50 -19.20 -34.13 9.97
CA GLY A 50 -20.53 -34.66 10.26
C GLY A 50 -21.57 -33.54 10.38
N GLU A 51 -22.31 -33.51 11.49
CA GLU A 51 -23.32 -32.48 11.79
C GLU A 51 -22.76 -31.04 11.83
N ALA A 52 -21.45 -30.87 12.08
CA ALA A 52 -20.80 -29.56 12.11
C ALA A 52 -20.35 -29.07 10.73
N THR A 53 -20.42 -29.90 9.69
CA THR A 53 -20.09 -29.55 8.30
C THR A 53 -20.72 -28.23 7.82
N PRO A 54 -22.03 -27.94 8.05
CA PRO A 54 -22.62 -26.67 7.66
C PRO A 54 -21.97 -25.46 8.35
N ILE A 55 -21.58 -25.59 9.63
CA ILE A 55 -20.92 -24.51 10.38
C ILE A 55 -19.54 -24.22 9.78
N PHE A 56 -18.77 -25.26 9.47
CA PHE A 56 -17.46 -25.08 8.83
C PHE A 56 -17.58 -24.51 7.41
N ALA A 57 -18.60 -24.91 6.65
CA ALA A 57 -18.86 -24.34 5.33
C ALA A 57 -19.10 -22.81 5.40
N GLU A 58 -19.89 -22.38 6.37
CA GLU A 58 -20.24 -20.98 6.57
C GLU A 58 -19.03 -20.15 7.05
N LEU A 59 -18.24 -20.68 7.99
CA LEU A 59 -17.00 -20.05 8.44
C LEU A 59 -15.98 -19.89 7.30
N LEU A 60 -15.84 -20.91 6.45
CA LEU A 60 -14.95 -20.87 5.29
C LEU A 60 -15.43 -19.89 4.22
N ALA A 61 -16.74 -19.81 3.99
CA ALA A 61 -17.33 -18.81 3.11
C ALA A 61 -17.05 -17.38 3.62
N GLN A 62 -17.26 -17.12 4.91
CA GLN A 62 -17.00 -15.81 5.52
C GLN A 62 -15.51 -15.43 5.49
N LEU A 63 -14.63 -16.39 5.76
CA LEU A 63 -13.18 -16.20 5.67
C LEU A 63 -12.75 -15.87 4.25
N THR A 64 -13.30 -16.59 3.26
CA THR A 64 -13.00 -16.36 1.84
C THR A 64 -13.47 -14.98 1.39
N ALA A 65 -14.69 -14.58 1.77
CA ALA A 65 -15.23 -13.26 1.49
C ALA A 65 -14.39 -12.14 2.12
N SER A 66 -14.01 -12.29 3.39
CA SER A 66 -13.17 -11.33 4.11
C SER A 66 -11.78 -11.20 3.46
N SER A 67 -11.18 -12.33 3.07
CA SER A 67 -9.88 -12.37 2.38
C SER A 67 -9.93 -11.72 1.01
N ALA A 68 -11.01 -11.90 0.25
CA ALA A 68 -11.23 -11.23 -1.02
C ALA A 68 -11.35 -9.70 -0.85
N GLY A 69 -12.09 -9.24 0.17
CA GLY A 69 -12.19 -7.82 0.51
C GLY A 69 -10.86 -7.20 0.89
N LEU A 70 -10.05 -7.88 1.72
CA LEU A 70 -8.70 -7.46 2.05
C LEU A 70 -7.82 -7.38 0.80
N ALA A 71 -7.84 -8.40 -0.06
CA ALA A 71 -7.05 -8.41 -1.28
C ALA A 71 -7.38 -7.23 -2.21
N ALA A 72 -8.67 -6.89 -2.33
CA ALA A 72 -9.13 -5.72 -3.07
C ALA A 72 -8.63 -4.41 -2.42
N GLY A 73 -8.75 -4.28 -1.09
CA GLY A 73 -8.26 -3.09 -0.37
C GLY A 73 -6.74 -2.90 -0.46
N LEU A 74 -5.97 -3.98 -0.44
CA LEU A 74 -4.52 -3.94 -0.67
C LEU A 74 -4.18 -3.49 -2.09
N ALA A 75 -4.91 -3.96 -3.10
CA ALA A 75 -4.70 -3.51 -4.48
C ALA A 75 -5.02 -2.03 -4.64
N GLU A 76 -6.13 -1.57 -4.06
CA GLU A 76 -6.53 -0.16 -4.08
C GLU A 76 -5.52 0.73 -3.34
N ALA A 77 -5.06 0.33 -2.16
CA ALA A 77 -4.03 1.03 -1.41
C ALA A 77 -2.72 1.12 -2.22
N GLY A 78 -2.33 0.04 -2.90
CA GLY A 78 -1.18 0.04 -3.79
C GLY A 78 -1.32 1.07 -4.92
N ASN A 79 -2.49 1.13 -5.57
CA ASN A 79 -2.75 2.09 -6.63
C ASN A 79 -2.68 3.54 -6.12
N ARG A 80 -3.29 3.84 -4.97
CA ARG A 80 -3.23 5.19 -4.37
C ARG A 80 -1.80 5.62 -4.03
N VAL A 81 -0.99 4.70 -3.50
CA VAL A 81 0.43 4.97 -3.20
C VAL A 81 1.21 5.26 -4.49
N PHE A 82 0.95 4.50 -5.56
CA PHE A 82 1.57 4.74 -6.87
C PHE A 82 1.15 6.09 -7.46
N GLU A 83 -0.13 6.44 -7.42
CA GLU A 83 -0.66 7.73 -7.88
C GLU A 83 -0.07 8.91 -7.10
N ALA A 84 0.06 8.77 -5.78
CA ALA A 84 0.72 9.77 -4.95
C ALA A 84 2.19 9.94 -5.37
N GLY A 85 2.92 8.85 -5.62
CA GLY A 85 4.29 8.89 -6.13
C GLY A 85 4.41 9.63 -7.45
N GLN A 86 3.51 9.37 -8.41
CA GLN A 86 3.50 10.10 -9.69
C GLN A 86 3.20 11.59 -9.51
N THR A 87 2.29 11.92 -8.59
CA THR A 87 1.97 13.32 -8.27
C THR A 87 3.21 14.03 -7.73
N TYR A 88 3.91 13.44 -6.75
CA TYR A 88 5.14 14.00 -6.21
C TYR A 88 6.24 14.17 -7.26
N ALA A 89 6.46 13.16 -8.11
CA ALA A 89 7.45 13.25 -9.19
C ALA A 89 7.14 14.38 -10.18
N SER A 90 5.85 14.60 -10.48
CA SER A 90 5.40 15.67 -11.37
C SER A 90 5.59 17.06 -10.76
N GLU A 91 5.31 17.21 -9.46
CA GLU A 91 5.48 18.45 -8.70
C GLU A 91 6.96 18.82 -8.56
N ASP A 92 7.81 17.85 -8.25
CA ASP A 92 9.26 18.04 -8.16
C ASP A 92 9.85 18.46 -9.50
N SER A 93 9.47 17.79 -10.59
CA SER A 93 9.88 18.18 -11.95
C SER A 93 9.42 19.59 -12.33
N ALA A 94 8.20 19.98 -11.94
CA ALA A 94 7.67 21.31 -12.20
C ALA A 94 8.38 22.39 -11.36
N ALA A 95 8.71 22.10 -10.10
CA ALA A 95 9.50 22.97 -9.25
C ALA A 95 10.93 23.14 -9.79
N GLY A 96 11.57 22.04 -10.21
CA GLY A 96 12.90 22.05 -10.83
C GLY A 96 12.94 22.91 -12.10
N ARG A 97 11.93 22.82 -12.98
CA ARG A 97 11.83 23.69 -14.16
C ARG A 97 11.72 25.17 -13.79
N ARG A 98 10.87 25.52 -12.81
CA ARG A 98 10.72 26.92 -12.33
C ARG A 98 12.00 27.48 -11.72
N ILE A 99 12.77 26.66 -11.01
CA ILE A 99 14.04 27.07 -10.38
C ILE A 99 15.16 27.16 -11.43
N SER A 100 15.15 26.29 -12.45
CA SER A 100 16.17 26.28 -13.52
C SER A 100 16.06 27.42 -14.54
N GLY A 101 14.95 28.19 -14.53
CA GLY A 101 14.77 29.33 -15.43
C GLY A 101 14.63 28.98 -16.91
N VAL A 102 14.49 27.70 -17.27
CA VAL A 102 14.21 27.28 -18.65
C VAL A 102 12.70 27.35 -18.88
N SER A 103 12.26 28.44 -19.53
CA SER A 103 10.93 28.59 -20.13
C SER A 103 10.92 28.07 -21.56
#